data_AF-A0A2P8NJA7-F1
#
_entry.id   AF-A0A2P8NJA7-F1
#
_cell.length_a   1.000
_cell.length_b   1.000
_cell.length_c   1.000
_cell.angle_alpha   90.00
_cell.angle_beta   90.00
_cell.angle_gamma   90.00
#
_symmetry.space_group_name_H-M   'P 1'
#
loop_
_entity.id
_entity.type
_entity.pdbx_description
1 polymer ?
#
loop_
_entity_poly.entity_id
_entity_poly.type
_entity_poly.pdbx_seq_one_letter_code
_entity_poly.pdbx_strand_id
1 'polypeptide(L)'
;MTAPQDASLRATATVATDKASRYLQQLCKHFGHKRPVTFTPERGSIAFDFGACELEAGDETLTMTVNAGTPEDLERMRTVIASHLERFAFREPPAIDWR
;
A
#
# COMPACT_ATOMS: atom_id res chain seq x y z
N MET A 1 -4.40 18.79 21.38
CA MET A 1 -3.28 18.73 20.43
C MET A 1 -3.68 17.74 19.34
N THR A 2 -4.46 18.20 18.37
CA THR A 2 -4.90 17.41 17.22
C THR A 2 -4.04 17.85 16.04
N ALA A 3 -3.33 16.90 15.43
CA ALA A 3 -2.45 17.13 14.29
C ALA A 3 -3.16 17.89 13.15
N PRO A 4 -2.47 18.74 12.38
CA PRO A 4 -3.06 19.43 11.25
C PRO A 4 -3.59 18.39 10.26
N GLN A 5 -4.88 18.48 9.95
CA GLN A 5 -5.47 17.82 8.81
C GLN A 5 -4.99 18.58 7.58
N ASP A 6 -3.75 18.32 7.17
CA ASP A 6 -3.29 18.72 5.85
C ASP A 6 -4.25 18.07 4.84
N ALA A 7 -4.66 18.80 3.81
CA ALA A 7 -5.63 18.35 2.81
C ALA A 7 -5.00 17.30 1.88
N SER A 8 -4.42 16.26 2.46
CA SER A 8 -3.82 15.13 1.78
C SER A 8 -4.94 14.18 1.36
N LEU A 9 -5.00 13.91 0.07
CA LEU A 9 -5.92 12.93 -0.48
C LEU A 9 -5.48 11.55 -0.02
N ARG A 10 -6.45 10.69 0.29
CA ARG A 10 -6.18 9.29 0.61
C ARG A 10 -7.08 8.39 -0.21
N ALA A 11 -6.56 7.24 -0.60
CA ALA A 11 -7.33 6.17 -1.24
C ALA A 11 -7.05 4.86 -0.53
N THR A 12 -8.08 4.04 -0.36
CA THR A 12 -7.97 2.75 0.32
C THR A 12 -8.43 1.64 -0.61
N ALA A 13 -7.63 0.58 -0.75
CA ALA A 13 -8.02 -0.64 -1.42
C ALA A 13 -8.03 -1.82 -0.44
N THR A 14 -8.98 -2.71 -0.62
CA THR A 14 -9.03 -3.97 0.13
C THR A 14 -8.97 -5.13 -0.84
N VAL A 15 -8.15 -6.11 -0.51
CA VAL A 15 -7.78 -7.21 -1.39
C VAL A 15 -7.97 -8.51 -0.61
N ALA A 16 -8.87 -9.38 -1.05
CA ALA A 16 -9.06 -10.68 -0.42
C ALA A 16 -7.93 -11.64 -0.81
N THR A 17 -7.11 -12.05 0.16
CA THR A 17 -6.02 -13.00 -0.03
C THR A 17 -5.50 -13.55 1.30
N ASP A 18 -5.34 -14.87 1.40
CA ASP A 18 -4.71 -15.58 2.52
C ASP A 18 -3.19 -15.33 2.64
N LYS A 19 -2.60 -14.64 1.65
CA LYS A 19 -1.16 -14.36 1.58
C LYS A 19 -0.84 -12.89 1.81
N ALA A 20 -1.76 -12.15 2.45
CA ALA A 20 -1.64 -10.72 2.72
C ALA A 20 -0.28 -10.38 3.38
N SER A 21 0.07 -11.08 4.46
CA SER A 21 1.34 -10.88 5.18
C SER A 21 2.56 -11.09 4.27
N ARG A 22 2.50 -12.10 3.41
CA ARG A 22 3.58 -12.44 2.48
C ARG A 22 3.75 -11.38 1.41
N TYR A 23 2.66 -10.91 0.80
CA TYR A 23 2.69 -9.88 -0.22
C TYR A 23 3.14 -8.54 0.34
N LEU A 24 2.66 -8.15 1.53
CA LEU A 24 3.09 -6.95 2.24
C LEU A 24 4.60 -6.96 2.46
N GLN A 25 5.15 -8.03 3.02
CA GLN A 25 6.59 -8.14 3.25
C GLN A 25 7.41 -8.09 1.95
N GLN A 26 6.91 -8.67 0.85
CA GLN A 26 7.56 -8.59 -0.46
C GLN A 26 7.56 -7.17 -1.03
N LEU A 27 6.41 -6.48 -0.99
CA LEU A 27 6.29 -5.09 -1.38
C LEU A 27 7.26 -4.22 -0.57
N CYS A 28 7.19 -4.29 0.76
CA CYS A 28 8.03 -3.49 1.62
C CYS A 28 9.52 -3.78 1.38
N LYS A 29 9.95 -5.05 1.32
CA LYS A 29 11.36 -5.37 0.98
C LYS A 29 11.78 -4.81 -0.38
N HIS A 30 10.91 -4.87 -1.40
CA HIS A 30 11.20 -4.33 -2.72
C HIS A 30 11.44 -2.81 -2.68
N PHE A 31 10.56 -2.06 -2.02
CA PHE A 31 10.69 -0.61 -1.89
C PHE A 31 11.83 -0.21 -0.93
N GLY A 32 12.11 -1.04 0.08
CA GLY A 32 13.18 -0.86 1.07
C GLY A 32 14.58 -0.78 0.48
N HIS A 33 14.78 -1.26 -0.76
CA HIS A 33 16.06 -1.11 -1.45
C HIS A 33 16.37 0.34 -1.85
N LYS A 34 15.35 1.17 -2.10
CA LYS A 34 15.52 2.56 -2.55
C LYS A 34 15.02 3.59 -1.54
N ARG A 35 14.19 3.21 -0.58
CA ARG A 35 13.44 4.12 0.29
C ARG A 35 13.37 3.59 1.72
N PRO A 36 13.24 4.47 2.73
CA PRO A 36 12.96 4.04 4.10
C PRO A 36 11.56 3.45 4.18
N VAL A 37 11.50 2.18 4.58
CA VAL A 37 10.25 1.44 4.77
C VAL A 37 10.28 0.79 6.14
N THR A 38 9.13 0.77 6.81
CA THR A 38 8.95 0.04 8.06
C THR A 38 7.90 -1.02 7.81
N PHE A 39 8.17 -2.28 8.12
CA PHE A 39 7.17 -3.31 7.95
C PHE A 39 7.28 -4.39 9.02
N THR A 40 6.15 -5.02 9.25
CA THR A 40 5.88 -6.11 10.18
C THR A 40 5.06 -7.16 9.43
N PRO A 41 4.91 -8.38 9.96
CA PRO A 41 4.06 -9.39 9.34
C PRO A 41 2.60 -8.94 9.18
N GLU A 42 2.13 -7.98 9.97
CA GLU A 42 0.72 -7.54 9.98
C GLU A 42 0.52 -6.14 9.38
N ARG A 43 1.54 -5.28 9.41
CA ARG A 43 1.45 -3.89 8.91
C ARG A 43 2.74 -3.42 8.26
N GLY A 44 2.63 -2.58 7.24
CA GLY A 44 3.73 -1.97 6.52
C GLY A 44 3.46 -0.51 6.25
N SER A 45 4.48 0.34 6.38
CA SER A 45 4.44 1.74 6.01
C SER A 45 5.64 2.06 5.13
N ILE A 46 5.36 2.66 3.98
CA ILE A 46 6.34 3.03 2.96
C ILE A 46 6.27 4.54 2.81
N ALA A 47 7.37 5.22 3.11
CA ALA A 47 7.48 6.66 2.91
C ALA A 47 7.93 6.96 1.47
N PHE A 48 7.16 7.78 0.77
CA PHE A 48 7.49 8.33 -0.55
C PHE A 48 7.76 9.83 -0.44
N ASP A 49 8.44 10.40 -1.43
CA ASP A 49 8.67 11.86 -1.50
C ASP A 49 7.37 12.65 -1.68
N PHE A 50 6.36 12.01 -2.26
CA PHE A 50 5.07 12.59 -2.64
C PHE A 50 3.91 12.09 -1.77
N GLY A 51 4.19 11.30 -0.72
CA GLY A 51 3.15 10.72 0.13
C GLY A 51 3.62 9.53 0.95
N ALA A 52 2.69 8.78 1.52
CA ALA A 52 2.98 7.53 2.21
C ALA A 52 1.97 6.45 1.83
N CYS A 53 2.41 5.20 1.88
CA CYS A 53 1.56 4.03 1.69
C CYS A 53 1.60 3.18 2.96
N GLU A 54 0.44 2.96 3.54
CA GLU A 54 0.20 2.03 4.62
C GLU A 54 -0.44 0.76 4.09
N LEU A 55 0.01 -0.37 4.59
CA LEU A 55 -0.40 -1.70 4.22
C LEU A 55 -0.78 -2.40 5.51
N GLU A 56 -1.91 -3.07 5.55
CA GLU A 56 -2.35 -3.87 6.68
C GLU A 56 -2.76 -5.25 6.17
N ALA A 57 -2.03 -6.26 6.62
CA ALA A 57 -2.29 -7.66 6.35
C ALA A 57 -3.08 -8.25 7.51
N GLY A 58 -4.34 -8.59 7.25
CA GLY A 58 -5.12 -9.51 8.07
C GLY A 58 -4.90 -10.96 7.64
N ASP A 59 -5.68 -11.87 8.23
CA ASP A 59 -5.61 -13.31 7.95
C ASP A 59 -5.91 -13.64 6.48
N GLU A 60 -6.98 -13.07 5.93
CA GLU A 60 -7.45 -13.34 4.56
C GLU A 60 -7.67 -12.05 3.75
N THR A 61 -7.20 -10.91 4.25
CA THR A 61 -7.39 -9.60 3.59
C THR A 61 -6.14 -8.74 3.70
N LEU A 62 -5.80 -8.05 2.61
CA LEU A 62 -4.77 -7.03 2.56
C LEU A 62 -5.44 -5.69 2.29
N THR A 63 -5.35 -4.78 3.25
CA THR A 63 -5.79 -3.39 3.11
C THR A 63 -4.60 -2.52 2.75
N MET A 64 -4.77 -1.66 1.76
CA MET A 64 -3.74 -0.77 1.23
C MET A 64 -4.27 0.64 1.27
N THR A 65 -3.68 1.49 2.10
CA THR A 65 -4.04 2.91 2.19
C THR A 65 -2.89 3.73 1.62
N VAL A 66 -3.16 4.56 0.62
CA VAL A 66 -2.19 5.52 0.10
C VAL A 66 -2.64 6.92 0.44
N ASN A 67 -1.69 7.79 0.79
CA ASN A 67 -1.93 9.19 1.04
C ASN A 67 -0.97 10.04 0.21
N ALA A 68 -1.47 11.14 -0.36
CA ALA A 68 -0.74 12.02 -1.26
C ALA A 68 -1.17 13.48 -1.09
N GLY A 69 -0.30 14.42 -1.43
CA GLY A 69 -0.65 15.84 -1.48
C GLY A 69 -1.49 16.24 -2.70
N THR A 70 -1.44 15.44 -3.77
CA THR A 70 -2.12 15.74 -5.05
C THR A 70 -2.87 14.51 -5.59
N PRO A 71 -3.93 14.71 -6.40
CA PRO A 71 -4.68 13.59 -6.97
C PRO A 71 -3.82 12.80 -7.97
N GLU A 72 -2.93 13.48 -8.70
CA GLU A 72 -2.01 12.85 -9.65
C GLU A 72 -1.03 11.90 -8.94
N ASP A 73 -0.43 12.32 -7.82
CA ASP A 73 0.45 11.47 -7.02
C ASP A 73 -0.32 10.30 -6.40
N LEU A 74 -1.56 10.53 -5.95
CA LEU A 74 -2.42 9.50 -5.41
C LEU A 74 -2.72 8.42 -6.45
N GLU A 75 -3.17 8.81 -7.64
CA GLU A 75 -3.43 7.87 -8.74
C GLU A 75 -2.16 7.11 -9.13
N ARG A 76 -1.03 7.81 -9.23
CA ARG A 76 0.26 7.18 -9.51
C ARG A 76 0.62 6.14 -8.45
N MET A 77 0.41 6.43 -7.16
CA MET A 77 0.63 5.46 -6.08
C MET A 77 -0.31 4.26 -6.19
N ARG A 78 -1.60 4.49 -6.43
CA ARG A 78 -2.60 3.41 -6.63
C ARG A 78 -2.14 2.48 -7.76
N THR A 79 -1.76 3.02 -8.90
CA THR A 79 -1.28 2.23 -10.05
C THR A 79 0.02 1.50 -9.76
N VAL A 80 1.01 2.17 -9.11
CA VAL A 80 2.29 1.54 -8.76
C VAL A 80 2.05 0.37 -7.80
N ILE A 81 1.29 0.60 -6.73
CA ILE A 81 1.02 -0.40 -5.71
C ILE A 81 0.19 -1.57 -6.29
N ALA A 82 -0.86 -1.28 -7.05
CA ALA A 82 -1.66 -2.30 -7.73
C ALA A 82 -0.81 -3.14 -8.70
N SER A 83 0.00 -2.51 -9.56
CA SER A 83 0.83 -3.23 -10.53
C SER A 83 1.87 -4.13 -9.87
N HIS A 84 2.45 -3.72 -8.74
CA HIS A 84 3.37 -4.58 -7.98
C HIS A 84 2.61 -5.75 -7.33
N LEU A 85 1.44 -5.49 -6.74
CA LEU A 85 0.62 -6.54 -6.15
C LEU A 85 0.17 -7.55 -7.21
N GLU A 86 -0.33 -7.10 -8.36
CA GLU A 86 -0.72 -7.95 -9.50
C GLU A 86 0.46 -8.79 -10.01
N ARG A 87 1.68 -8.24 -10.02
CA ARG A 87 2.90 -8.99 -10.38
C ARG A 87 3.25 -10.06 -9.36
N PHE A 88 3.11 -9.80 -8.07
CA PHE A 88 3.37 -10.79 -7.03
C PHE A 88 2.27 -11.86 -6.96
N ALA A 89 1.03 -11.41 -7.10
CA ALA A 89 -0.16 -12.21 -7.14
C ALA A 89 -0.52 -12.65 -8.56
N PHE A 90 0.43 -12.69 -9.50
CA PHE A 90 0.15 -13.11 -10.89
C PHE A 90 -0.44 -14.53 -10.95
N ARG A 91 -0.11 -15.36 -9.96
CA ARG A 91 -0.65 -16.71 -9.81
C ARG A 91 -2.13 -16.71 -9.40
N GLU A 92 -2.57 -15.70 -8.68
CA GLU A 92 -3.92 -15.59 -8.12
C GLU A 92 -4.27 -14.09 -7.98
N PRO A 93 -4.65 -13.43 -9.10
CA PRO A 93 -4.80 -11.99 -9.15
C PRO A 93 -6.02 -11.59 -8.31
N PRO A 94 -5.80 -10.86 -7.20
CA PRO A 94 -6.90 -10.54 -6.33
C PRO A 94 -7.63 -9.31 -6.85
N ALA A 95 -8.91 -9.17 -6.51
CA ALA A 95 -9.70 -8.01 -6.89
C ALA A 95 -9.24 -6.80 -6.06
N ILE A 96 -8.55 -5.85 -6.69
CA ILE A 96 -8.11 -4.60 -6.06
C ILE A 96 -9.14 -3.52 -6.39
N ASP A 97 -10.05 -3.25 -5.45
CA ASP A 97 -11.03 -2.16 -5.56
C ASP A 97 -10.55 -0.97 -4.71
N TRP A 98 -10.14 0.11 -5.37
CA TRP A 98 -9.68 1.32 -4.69
C TRP A 98 -10.82 2.31 -4.50
N ARG A 99 -11.03 2.78 -3.27
CA ARG A 99 -12.06 3.75 -2.87
C ARG A 99 -11.49 5.04 -2.33
#